data_AF-A0A523UQV8-F1
#
_entry.id   AF-A0A523UQV8-F1
#
_cell.length_a   1.000
_cell.length_b   1.000
_cell.length_c   1.000
_cell.angle_alpha   90.00
_cell.angle_beta   90.00
_cell.angle_gamma   90.00
#
_symmetry.space_group_name_H-M   'P 1'
#
loop_
_entity.id
_entity.type
_entity.pdbx_description
1 polymer ?
#
loop_
_entity_poly.entity_id
_entity_poly.type
_entity_poly.pdbx_seq_one_letter_code
_entity_poly.pdbx_strand_id
1 'polypeptide(L)'
;MNPKLREVRTQPIVSRGQQGILLSDPLGINPRTLFITRPLALILALLDGTRDIGTIRAGFELRTGTPLSTSVLERLILELDEALFLDNERFSQAYAVATEDFRSAASRLPVLVGRCCPADAGELGAFLQRYLDRVVDIDTDFLGEIKGLVSPHIDFPRGGPIYAGVWAKAKEAV
;
A
#
# COMPACT_ATOMS: atom_id res chain seq x y z
N MET A 1 11.91 -4.93 26.75
CA MET A 1 10.94 -4.84 25.63
C MET A 1 11.58 -5.50 24.43
N ASN A 2 10.87 -6.42 23.76
CA ASN A 2 11.37 -7.13 22.59
C ASN A 2 10.58 -6.65 21.36
N PRO A 3 11.08 -5.66 20.60
CA PRO A 3 10.35 -5.09 19.47
C PRO A 3 10.23 -6.11 18.34
N LYS A 4 9.04 -6.16 17.73
CA LYS A 4 8.74 -6.95 16.55
C LYS A 4 8.20 -6.03 15.46
N LEU A 5 8.84 -6.01 14.30
CA LEU A 5 8.33 -5.32 13.13
C LEU A 5 7.17 -6.15 12.55
N ARG A 6 6.03 -5.52 12.27
CA ARG A 6 4.95 -6.18 11.53
C ARG A 6 5.23 -6.14 10.03
N GLU A 7 4.33 -6.73 9.24
CA GLU A 7 4.31 -6.55 7.80
C GLU A 7 4.13 -5.06 7.44
N VAL A 8 5.18 -4.45 6.91
CA VAL A 8 5.22 -3.07 6.40
C VAL A 8 5.74 -3.07 4.98
N ARG A 9 5.28 -2.14 4.16
CA ARG A 9 5.78 -1.99 2.79
C ARG A 9 7.13 -1.30 2.83
N THR A 10 8.15 -1.98 2.31
CA THR A 10 9.50 -1.45 2.16
C THR A 10 9.77 -1.09 0.70
N GLN A 11 10.27 0.12 0.44
CA GLN A 11 10.70 0.53 -0.89
C GLN A 11 12.10 1.14 -0.85
N PRO A 12 13.09 0.63 -1.60
CA PRO A 12 14.38 1.28 -1.74
C PRO A 12 14.20 2.64 -2.43
N ILE A 13 14.69 3.72 -1.81
CA ILE A 13 14.63 5.07 -2.37
C ILE A 13 15.92 5.84 -2.11
N VAL A 14 16.12 6.91 -2.90
CA VAL A 14 17.10 7.95 -2.62
C VAL A 14 16.34 9.19 -2.15
N SER A 15 16.65 9.68 -0.95
CA SER A 15 16.04 10.88 -0.38
C SER A 15 17.15 11.85 0.04
N ARG A 16 17.10 13.09 -0.45
CA ARG A 16 18.10 14.14 -0.15
C ARG A 16 19.56 13.67 -0.32
N GLY A 17 19.83 12.88 -1.36
CA GLY A 17 21.15 12.33 -1.65
C GLY A 17 21.56 11.10 -0.80
N GLN A 18 20.72 10.66 0.13
CA GLN A 18 20.96 9.46 0.95
C GLN A 18 20.18 8.25 0.42
N GLN A 19 20.85 7.11 0.33
CA GLN A 19 20.20 5.83 0.02
C GLN A 19 19.59 5.23 1.29
N GLY A 20 18.40 4.67 1.16
CA GLY A 20 17.71 4.01 2.28
C GLY A 20 16.46 3.28 1.84
N ILE A 21 15.64 2.95 2.82
CA ILE A 21 14.37 2.25 2.66
C ILE A 21 13.26 3.14 3.19
N LEU A 22 12.24 3.39 2.38
CA LEU A 22 10.99 3.99 2.82
C LEU A 22 10.08 2.90 3.37
N LEU A 23 9.64 3.07 4.60
CA LEU A 23 8.62 2.27 5.25
C LEU A 23 7.28 2.98 5.14
N SER A 24 6.25 2.22 4.76
CA SER A 24 4.88 2.71 4.67
C SER A 24 3.90 1.63 5.11
N ASP A 25 2.75 2.05 5.64
CA ASP A 25 1.70 1.13 6.05
C ASP A 25 0.93 0.59 4.84
N PRO A 26 0.98 -0.73 4.54
CA PRO A 26 0.20 -1.30 3.45
C PRO A 26 -1.32 -1.27 3.72
N LEU A 27 -1.73 -1.19 4.99
CA LEU A 27 -3.13 -1.18 5.41
C LEU A 27 -3.74 0.23 5.40
N GLY A 28 -2.91 1.28 5.32
CA GLY A 28 -3.36 2.67 5.34
C GLY A 28 -3.95 3.12 6.68
N ILE A 29 -3.69 2.43 7.78
CA ILE A 29 -4.14 2.80 9.13
C ILE A 29 -3.39 4.05 9.59
N ASN A 30 -2.10 4.14 9.27
CA ASN A 30 -1.29 5.33 9.49
C ASN A 30 -0.74 5.88 8.16
N PRO A 31 -0.99 7.16 7.82
CA PRO A 31 -0.43 7.76 6.62
C PRO A 31 1.06 8.12 6.75
N ARG A 32 1.65 8.06 7.95
CA ARG A 32 3.07 8.35 8.17
C ARG A 32 3.94 7.38 7.37
N THR A 33 5.02 7.91 6.81
CA THR A 33 6.11 7.13 6.22
C THR A 33 7.41 7.42 6.96
N LEU A 34 8.27 6.42 7.08
CA LEU A 34 9.57 6.57 7.72
C LEU A 34 10.69 6.21 6.75
N PHE A 35 11.66 7.10 6.61
CA PHE A 35 12.85 6.84 5.81
C PHE A 35 13.98 6.34 6.71
N ILE A 36 14.39 5.09 6.49
CA ILE A 36 15.48 4.46 7.21
C ILE A 36 16.73 4.49 6.33
N THR A 37 17.78 5.14 6.80
CA THR A 37 19.05 5.20 6.08
C THR A 37 19.65 3.79 5.94
N ARG A 38 20.40 3.57 4.85
CA ARG A 38 21.01 2.27 4.57
C ARG A 38 21.80 1.65 5.74
N PRO A 39 22.58 2.40 6.55
CA PRO A 39 23.27 1.82 7.71
C PRO A 39 22.32 1.24 8.75
N LEU A 40 21.18 1.87 8.99
CA LEU A 40 20.21 1.44 10.02
C LEU A 40 19.22 0.38 9.52
N ALA A 41 19.14 0.14 8.21
CA ALA A 41 18.21 -0.82 7.62
C ALA A 41 18.35 -2.25 8.19
N LEU A 42 19.57 -2.65 8.60
CA LEU A 42 19.81 -3.95 9.23
C LEU A 42 19.09 -4.13 10.56
N ILE A 43 18.83 -3.03 11.29
CA ILE A 43 18.10 -3.08 12.56
C ILE A 43 16.71 -3.66 12.33
N LEU A 44 16.04 -3.30 11.23
CA LEU A 44 14.69 -3.77 10.91
C LEU A 44 14.59 -5.30 10.88
N ALA A 45 15.62 -5.98 10.35
CA ALA A 45 15.69 -7.44 10.29
C ALA A 45 15.94 -8.09 11.67
N LEU A 46 16.39 -7.33 12.66
CA LEU A 46 16.62 -7.80 14.04
C LEU A 46 15.39 -7.63 14.94
N LEU A 47 14.40 -6.83 14.51
CA LEU A 47 13.13 -6.60 15.23
C LEU A 47 12.15 -7.75 14.97
N ASP A 48 12.42 -8.94 15.49
CA ASP A 48 11.56 -10.12 15.32
C ASP A 48 10.75 -10.50 16.58
N GLY A 49 10.83 -9.69 17.63
CA GLY A 49 10.16 -9.95 18.91
C GLY A 49 10.92 -10.89 19.85
N THR A 50 12.09 -11.42 19.45
CA THR A 50 12.89 -12.33 20.29
C THR A 50 14.06 -11.65 20.98
N ARG A 51 14.43 -10.43 20.56
CA ARG A 51 15.61 -9.71 21.02
C ARG A 51 15.24 -8.46 21.80
N ASP A 52 15.94 -8.22 22.90
CA ASP A 52 15.89 -6.94 23.60
C ASP A 52 16.84 -5.90 22.97
N ILE A 53 16.81 -4.67 23.48
CA ILE A 53 17.63 -3.55 23.00
C ILE A 53 19.12 -3.90 23.01
N GLY A 54 19.61 -4.53 24.08
CA GLY A 54 21.02 -4.90 24.20
C GLY A 54 21.44 -5.91 23.13
N THR A 55 20.62 -6.93 22.90
CA THR A 55 20.86 -7.99 21.92
C THR A 55 20.77 -7.45 20.48
N ILE A 56 19.82 -6.54 20.19
CA ILE A 56 19.73 -5.88 18.89
C ILE A 56 21.00 -5.06 18.62
N ARG A 57 21.45 -4.29 19.62
CA ARG A 57 22.65 -3.46 19.51
C ARG A 57 23.89 -4.30 19.27
N ALA A 58 24.10 -5.34 20.08
CA ALA A 58 25.21 -6.27 19.90
C ALA A 58 25.16 -6.98 18.53
N GLY A 59 23.97 -7.40 18.09
CA GLY A 59 23.77 -8.02 16.78
C GLY A 59 24.05 -7.07 15.61
N PHE A 60 23.73 -5.79 15.76
CA PHE A 60 24.06 -4.75 14.79
C PHE A 60 25.57 -4.51 14.71
N GLU A 61 26.23 -4.34 15.85
CA GLU A 61 27.67 -4.09 15.96
C GLU A 61 28.47 -5.26 15.37
N LEU A 62 28.08 -6.50 15.68
CA LEU A 62 28.73 -7.71 15.16
C LEU A 62 28.67 -7.78 13.62
N ARG A 63 27.58 -7.33 12.99
CA ARG A 63 27.39 -7.41 11.53
C ARG A 63 27.99 -6.24 10.78
N THR A 64 28.11 -5.08 11.41
CA THR A 64 28.52 -3.83 10.75
C THR A 64 29.90 -3.34 11.16
N GLY A 65 30.46 -3.86 12.27
CA GLY A 65 31.68 -3.34 12.89
C GLY A 65 31.55 -1.92 13.45
N THR A 66 30.34 -1.34 13.47
CA THR A 66 30.10 0.05 13.87
C THR A 66 29.31 0.09 15.17
N PRO A 67 29.78 0.81 16.21
CA PRO A 67 29.05 0.95 17.47
C PRO A 67 27.71 1.65 17.23
N LEU A 68 26.65 1.15 17.87
CA LEU A 68 25.32 1.77 17.82
C LEU A 68 24.98 2.35 19.19
N SER A 69 24.66 3.63 19.25
CA SER A 69 24.20 4.24 20.50
C SER A 69 22.84 3.65 20.91
N THR A 70 22.69 3.30 22.19
CA THR A 70 21.40 2.89 22.78
C THR A 70 20.32 3.94 22.54
N SER A 71 20.63 5.22 22.69
CA SER A 71 19.66 6.31 22.49
C SER A 71 19.17 6.44 21.05
N VAL A 72 20.01 6.08 20.07
CA VAL A 72 19.63 6.07 18.65
C VAL A 72 18.69 4.91 18.37
N LEU A 73 18.99 3.72 18.92
CA LEU A 73 18.13 2.54 18.77
C LEU A 73 16.77 2.73 19.44
N GLU A 74 16.75 3.27 20.67
CA GLU A 74 15.51 3.57 21.39
C GLU A 74 14.66 4.60 20.65
N ARG A 75 15.27 5.65 20.09
CA ARG A 75 14.55 6.64 19.27
C ARG A 75 13.96 6.02 18.02
N LEU A 76 14.71 5.18 17.32
CA LEU A 76 14.19 4.48 16.15
C LEU A 76 12.99 3.58 16.51
N ILE A 77 13.08 2.83 17.60
CA ILE A 77 11.97 1.96 18.04
C ILE A 77 10.75 2.79 18.43
N LEU A 78 10.95 3.93 19.10
CA LEU A 78 9.87 4.85 19.44
C LEU A 78 9.20 5.43 18.18
N GLU A 79 9.98 5.86 17.18
CA GLU A 79 9.43 6.35 15.91
C GLU A 79 8.64 5.26 15.17
N LEU A 80 9.13 4.02 15.17
CA LEU A 80 8.42 2.86 14.60
C LEU A 80 7.11 2.58 15.35
N ASP A 81 7.10 2.66 16.68
CA ASP A 81 5.90 2.48 17.49
C ASP A 81 4.86 3.58 17.22
N GLU A 82 5.30 4.85 17.22
CA GLU A 82 4.44 6.00 16.88
C GLU A 82 3.88 5.92 15.46
N ALA A 83 4.64 5.33 14.54
CA ALA A 83 4.20 5.06 13.17
C ALA A 83 3.29 3.82 13.05
N LEU A 84 3.03 3.10 14.16
CA LEU A 84 2.29 1.84 14.19
C LEU A 84 2.94 0.74 13.33
N PHE A 85 4.27 0.71 13.25
CA PHE A 85 5.03 -0.29 12.48
C PHE A 85 5.52 -1.47 13.31
N LEU A 86 5.28 -1.45 14.63
CA LEU A 86 5.57 -2.58 15.51
C LEU A 86 4.32 -3.44 15.72
N ASP A 87 4.51 -4.75 15.77
CA ASP A 87 3.51 -5.73 16.18
C ASP A 87 3.40 -5.71 17.70
N ASN A 88 2.52 -4.86 18.22
CA ASN A 88 2.31 -4.65 19.64
C ASN A 88 0.88 -4.22 19.96
N GLU A 89 0.62 -3.90 21.23
CA GLU A 89 -0.71 -3.50 21.70
C GLU A 89 -1.22 -2.22 21.04
N ARG A 90 -0.35 -1.22 20.84
CA ARG A 90 -0.72 0.06 20.20
C ARG A 90 -1.20 -0.15 18.77
N PHE A 91 -0.48 -0.94 17.98
CA PHE A 91 -0.93 -1.32 16.64
C PHE A 91 -2.21 -2.16 16.69
N SER A 92 -2.30 -3.13 17.61
CA SER A 92 -3.47 -4.01 17.74
C SER A 92 -4.75 -3.22 18.01
N GLN A 93 -4.69 -2.22 18.88
CA GLN A 93 -5.82 -1.32 19.18
C GLN A 93 -6.20 -0.48 17.94
N ALA A 94 -5.21 0.14 17.28
CA ALA A 94 -5.46 0.93 16.07
C ALA A 94 -6.04 0.09 14.93
N TYR A 95 -5.57 -1.15 14.77
CA TYR A 95 -6.09 -2.10 13.79
C TYR A 95 -7.53 -2.50 14.08
N ALA A 96 -7.88 -2.75 15.35
CA ALA A 96 -9.23 -3.07 15.75
C ALA A 96 -10.20 -1.92 15.46
N VAL A 97 -9.82 -0.68 15.79
CA VAL A 97 -10.61 0.53 15.49
C VAL A 97 -10.81 0.67 13.97
N ALA A 98 -9.72 0.65 13.19
CA ALA A 98 -9.82 0.79 11.73
C ALA A 98 -10.67 -0.32 11.08
N THR A 99 -10.64 -1.54 11.63
CA THR A 99 -11.45 -2.66 11.16
C THR A 99 -12.93 -2.45 11.48
N GLU A 100 -13.25 -1.95 12.67
CA GLU A 100 -14.63 -1.65 13.05
C GLU A 100 -15.19 -0.49 12.24
N ASP A 101 -14.42 0.57 12.02
CA ASP A 101 -14.78 1.69 11.15
C ASP A 101 -15.07 1.21 9.72
N PHE A 102 -14.24 0.30 9.20
CA PHE A 102 -14.45 -0.30 7.88
C PHE A 102 -15.72 -1.17 7.81
N ARG A 103 -16.02 -1.94 8.86
CA ARG A 103 -17.19 -2.84 8.91
C ARG A 103 -18.50 -2.09 9.14
N SER A 104 -18.45 -1.02 9.93
CA SER A 104 -19.62 -0.22 10.29
C SER A 104 -19.99 0.81 9.21
N ALA A 105 -19.09 1.09 8.26
CA ALA A 105 -19.34 2.00 7.15
C ALA A 105 -20.55 1.57 6.30
N ALA A 106 -21.43 2.53 5.98
CA ALA A 106 -22.61 2.30 5.14
C ALA A 106 -22.26 1.80 3.72
N SER A 107 -21.06 2.11 3.24
CA SER A 107 -20.52 1.61 1.99
C SER A 107 -18.99 1.64 2.00
N ARG A 108 -18.38 0.84 1.14
CA ARG A 108 -16.93 0.86 0.93
C ARG A 108 -16.53 2.06 0.09
N LEU A 109 -15.83 3.01 0.71
CA LEU A 109 -15.31 4.18 0.00
C LEU A 109 -14.27 3.79 -1.07
N PRO A 110 -14.32 4.39 -2.27
CA PRO A 110 -13.25 4.24 -3.25
C PRO A 110 -11.93 4.84 -2.74
N VAL A 111 -10.85 4.06 -2.72
CA VAL A 111 -9.54 4.50 -2.20
C VAL A 111 -8.58 4.99 -3.29
N LEU A 112 -8.93 4.79 -4.56
CA LEU A 112 -8.10 5.14 -5.73
C LEU A 112 -8.59 6.37 -6.50
N VAL A 113 -9.70 6.97 -6.07
CA VAL A 113 -10.21 8.23 -6.65
C VAL A 113 -9.19 9.36 -6.48
N GLY A 114 -9.08 10.21 -7.49
CA GLY A 114 -8.04 11.24 -7.59
C GLY A 114 -6.64 10.73 -7.95
N ARG A 115 -6.42 9.41 -7.97
CA ARG A 115 -5.14 8.80 -8.40
C ARG A 115 -5.26 8.09 -9.74
N CYS A 116 -6.22 7.19 -9.86
CA CYS A 116 -6.40 6.35 -11.06
C CYS A 116 -7.59 6.81 -11.93
N CYS A 117 -8.50 7.59 -11.35
CA CYS A 117 -9.64 8.17 -12.02
C CYS A 117 -10.09 9.45 -11.27
N PRO A 118 -10.89 10.33 -11.89
CA PRO A 118 -11.45 11.49 -11.21
C PRO A 118 -12.28 11.12 -9.98
N ALA A 119 -12.29 12.01 -8.99
CA ALA A 119 -13.07 11.82 -7.76
C ALA A 119 -14.52 12.32 -7.89
N ASP A 120 -14.74 13.34 -8.72
CA ASP A 120 -16.08 13.82 -9.03
C ASP A 120 -16.81 12.82 -9.96
N ALA A 121 -18.09 12.57 -9.67
CA ALA A 121 -18.88 11.59 -10.41
C ALA A 121 -19.13 12.02 -11.86
N GLY A 122 -19.35 13.32 -12.11
CA GLY A 122 -19.55 13.86 -13.45
C GLY A 122 -18.26 13.79 -14.27
N GLU A 123 -17.14 14.20 -13.67
CA GLU A 123 -15.82 14.07 -14.29
C GLU A 123 -15.45 12.61 -14.57
N LEU A 124 -15.77 11.70 -13.66
CA LEU A 124 -15.55 10.27 -13.85
C LEU A 124 -16.39 9.72 -15.00
N GLY A 125 -17.66 10.09 -15.08
CA GLY A 125 -18.54 9.71 -16.19
C GLY A 125 -17.98 10.18 -17.54
N ALA A 126 -17.64 11.46 -17.65
CA ALA A 126 -17.02 12.02 -18.85
C ALA A 126 -15.67 11.36 -19.17
N PHE A 127 -14.87 11.04 -18.14
CA PHE A 127 -13.60 10.35 -18.29
C PHE A 127 -13.76 8.95 -18.89
N LEU A 128 -14.72 8.17 -18.42
CA LEU A 128 -15.02 6.84 -18.95
C LEU A 128 -15.66 6.91 -20.35
N GLN A 129 -16.57 7.87 -20.56
CA GLN A 129 -17.24 8.07 -21.85
C GLN A 129 -16.24 8.30 -23.00
N ARG A 130 -15.16 9.04 -22.75
CA ARG A 130 -14.10 9.26 -23.76
C ARG A 130 -13.43 7.97 -24.27
N TYR A 131 -13.42 6.90 -23.46
CA TYR A 131 -12.93 5.59 -23.93
C TYR A 131 -14.01 4.87 -24.75
N LEU A 132 -15.27 4.93 -24.32
CA LEU A 132 -16.41 4.36 -25.03
C LEU A 132 -16.60 4.99 -26.42
N ASP A 133 -16.45 6.30 -26.54
CA ASP A 133 -16.58 7.02 -27.82
C ASP A 133 -15.54 6.60 -28.87
N ARG A 134 -14.47 5.93 -28.45
CA ARG A 134 -13.38 5.43 -29.31
C ARG A 134 -13.47 3.94 -29.58
N VAL A 135 -14.47 3.26 -29.03
CA VAL A 135 -14.74 1.86 -29.36
C VAL A 135 -15.24 1.85 -30.80
N VAL A 136 -14.38 1.35 -31.69
CA VAL A 136 -14.82 0.92 -33.01
C VAL A 136 -15.54 -0.41 -32.81
N ASP A 137 -16.62 -0.65 -33.54
CA ASP A 137 -17.29 -1.95 -33.53
C ASP A 137 -16.25 -3.05 -33.75
N ILE A 138 -15.95 -3.79 -32.68
CA ILE A 138 -15.07 -4.95 -32.74
C ILE A 138 -15.96 -6.05 -33.30
N ASP A 139 -15.97 -6.14 -34.61
CA ASP A 139 -16.77 -7.08 -35.39
C ASP A 139 -16.42 -8.52 -34.96
N THR A 140 -17.26 -9.08 -34.12
CA THR A 140 -17.23 -10.48 -33.71
C THR A 140 -18.68 -10.81 -33.41
N ASP A 141 -19.32 -11.45 -34.38
CA ASP A 141 -20.66 -12.03 -34.34
C ASP A 141 -20.80 -12.98 -33.14
N PHE A 142 -20.98 -12.42 -31.94
CA PHE A 142 -21.29 -13.21 -30.77
C PHE A 142 -22.79 -13.50 -30.80
N LEU A 143 -23.14 -14.60 -31.48
CA LEU A 143 -24.53 -15.03 -31.70
C LEU A 143 -25.15 -15.72 -30.47
N GLY A 144 -24.49 -15.67 -29.30
CA GLY A 144 -24.90 -16.34 -28.08
C GLY A 144 -25.27 -15.37 -26.96
N GLU A 145 -25.86 -15.91 -25.89
CA GLU A 145 -26.15 -15.14 -24.68
C GLU A 145 -24.85 -14.91 -23.87
N ILE A 146 -24.57 -13.66 -23.49
CA ILE A 146 -23.39 -13.32 -22.68
C ILE A 146 -23.60 -13.80 -21.24
N LYS A 147 -22.78 -14.76 -20.79
CA LYS A 147 -22.81 -15.31 -19.41
C LYS A 147 -21.73 -14.75 -18.48
N GLY A 148 -20.76 -14.02 -19.01
CA GLY A 148 -19.64 -13.50 -18.22
C GLY A 148 -18.73 -12.58 -19.02
N LEU A 149 -17.87 -11.86 -18.29
CA LEU A 149 -16.99 -10.83 -18.84
C LEU A 149 -15.57 -11.01 -18.30
N VAL A 150 -14.57 -10.90 -19.16
CA VAL A 150 -13.15 -10.84 -18.75
C VAL A 150 -12.63 -9.45 -19.06
N SER A 151 -12.29 -8.70 -18.01
CA SER A 151 -11.79 -7.34 -18.10
C SER A 151 -10.42 -7.25 -17.43
N PRO A 152 -9.51 -6.37 -17.90
CA PRO A 152 -8.29 -6.07 -17.16
C PRO A 152 -8.61 -5.50 -15.76
N HIS A 153 -7.61 -5.50 -14.88
CA HIS A 153 -7.68 -4.88 -13.54
C HIS A 153 -6.58 -3.82 -13.33
N ILE A 154 -6.06 -3.27 -14.44
CA ILE A 154 -5.05 -2.20 -14.44
C ILE A 154 -5.72 -0.81 -14.40
N ASP A 155 -4.96 0.24 -14.10
CA ASP A 155 -5.48 1.61 -14.09
C ASP A 155 -6.03 2.05 -15.46
N PHE A 156 -7.10 2.86 -15.45
CA PHE A 156 -7.79 3.29 -16.67
C PHE A 156 -6.89 4.00 -17.70
N PRO A 157 -5.90 4.83 -17.32
CA PRO A 157 -4.97 5.40 -18.30
C PRO A 157 -4.26 4.35 -19.15
N ARG A 158 -3.98 3.16 -18.59
CA ARG A 158 -3.32 2.05 -19.30
C ARG A 158 -4.32 1.10 -19.96
N GLY A 159 -5.39 0.74 -19.26
CA GLY A 159 -6.34 -0.28 -19.71
C GLY A 159 -7.60 0.24 -20.39
N GLY A 160 -7.85 1.55 -20.35
CA GLY A 160 -9.13 2.19 -20.67
C GLY A 160 -9.75 1.75 -22.00
N PRO A 161 -9.00 1.69 -23.12
CA PRO A 161 -9.53 1.21 -24.39
C PRO A 161 -10.06 -0.23 -24.34
N ILE A 162 -9.37 -1.12 -23.60
CA ILE A 162 -9.78 -2.53 -23.44
C ILE A 162 -11.01 -2.62 -22.53
N TYR A 163 -11.03 -1.88 -21.41
CA TYR A 163 -12.24 -1.78 -20.58
C TYR A 163 -13.43 -1.36 -21.43
N ALA A 164 -13.30 -0.27 -22.19
CA ALA A 164 -14.41 0.26 -22.99
C ALA A 164 -14.92 -0.75 -24.04
N GLY A 165 -14.05 -1.42 -24.79
CA GLY A 165 -14.48 -2.41 -25.77
C GLY A 165 -15.23 -3.61 -25.16
N VAL A 166 -14.77 -4.07 -24.00
CA VAL A 166 -15.36 -5.20 -23.28
C VAL A 166 -16.71 -4.80 -22.64
N TRP A 167 -16.76 -3.65 -21.96
CA TRP A 167 -17.99 -3.15 -21.31
C TRP A 167 -19.04 -2.64 -22.31
N ALA A 168 -18.65 -2.14 -23.47
CA ALA A 168 -19.59 -1.73 -24.52
C ALA A 168 -20.45 -2.91 -25.00
N LYS A 169 -19.85 -4.11 -25.17
CA LYS A 169 -20.59 -5.34 -25.50
C LYS A 169 -21.42 -5.85 -24.33
N ALA A 170 -20.89 -5.80 -23.12
CA ALA A 170 -21.60 -6.26 -21.93
C ALA A 170 -22.92 -5.50 -21.68
N LYS A 171 -23.02 -4.25 -22.16
CA LYS A 171 -24.26 -3.46 -22.09
C LYS A 171 -25.45 -4.15 -22.76
N GLU A 172 -25.23 -4.96 -23.80
CA GLU A 172 -26.30 -5.70 -24.48
C GLU A 172 -26.92 -6.81 -23.61
N ALA A 173 -26.27 -7.16 -22.49
CA ALA A 173 -26.69 -8.22 -21.59
C ALA A 173 -27.40 -7.73 -20.31
N VAL A 174 -27.62 -6.41 -20.13
CA VAL A 174 -28.18 -5.81 -18.90
C VAL A 174 -29.40 -4.94 -19.21
#